data_AF-A0AAV3U7P3-F1
#
_entry.id   AF-A0AAV3U7P3-F1
#
_cell.length_a   1.000
_cell.length_b   1.000
_cell.length_c   1.000
_cell.angle_alpha   90.00
_cell.angle_beta   90.00
_cell.angle_gamma   90.00
#
_symmetry.space_group_name_H-M   'P 1'
#
loop_
_entity.id
_entity.type
_entity.pdbx_description
1 polymer ?
#
loop_
_entity_poly.entity_id
_entity_poly.type
_entity_poly.pdbx_seq_one_letter_code
_entity_poly.pdbx_strand_id
1 'polypeptide(L)'
;MIPQTASWTELGAEHLGIIQSLISTCKLHDINPYTYLVDVLQRISQHPASEVVDLTPRLWKTRFAENPLRALIDPRHPGRQSKQPEAVHAH
;
A
#
# COMPACT_ATOMS: atom_id res chain seq x y z
N MET A 1 -35.38 -5.11 19.90
CA MET A 1 -35.32 -5.10 18.43
C MET A 1 -34.18 -4.20 17.97
N ILE A 2 -32.97 -4.76 17.81
CA ILE A 2 -31.88 -4.17 17.01
C ILE A 2 -31.13 -5.32 16.34
N PRO A 3 -31.43 -5.67 15.07
CA PRO A 3 -30.63 -6.63 14.32
C PRO A 3 -29.66 -5.97 13.31
N GLN A 4 -29.34 -4.68 13.44
CA GLN A 4 -28.60 -3.94 12.39
C GLN A 4 -27.07 -3.85 12.59
N THR A 5 -26.47 -4.48 13.60
CA THR A 5 -25.01 -4.39 13.86
C THR A 5 -24.20 -5.59 13.36
N ALA A 6 -24.83 -6.76 13.14
CA ALA A 6 -24.11 -7.99 12.77
C ALA A 6 -23.47 -7.91 11.36
N SER A 7 -24.17 -7.31 10.39
CA SER A 7 -23.71 -7.21 9.01
C SER A 7 -22.47 -6.32 8.83
N TRP A 8 -22.23 -5.37 9.75
CA TRP A 8 -21.01 -4.54 9.73
C TRP A 8 -19.80 -5.26 10.30
N THR A 9 -19.99 -6.08 11.34
CA THR A 9 -18.90 -6.86 11.95
C THR A 9 -18.52 -8.08 11.14
N GLU A 10 -19.45 -8.74 10.45
CA GLU A 10 -19.16 -9.95 9.66
C GLU A 10 -18.35 -9.60 8.41
N LEU A 11 -18.81 -8.62 7.63
CA LEU A 11 -18.07 -8.10 6.47
C LEU A 11 -16.73 -7.48 6.90
N GLY A 12 -16.70 -6.77 8.03
CA GLY A 12 -15.48 -6.24 8.62
C GLY A 12 -14.50 -7.35 9.02
N ALA A 13 -14.97 -8.41 9.67
CA ALA A 13 -14.14 -9.54 10.11
C ALA A 13 -13.50 -10.28 8.93
N GLU A 14 -14.24 -10.46 7.84
CA GLU A 14 -13.71 -11.08 6.62
C GLU A 14 -12.57 -10.25 6.02
N HIS A 15 -12.78 -8.94 5.85
CA HIS A 15 -11.77 -8.03 5.29
C HIS A 15 -10.53 -7.95 6.20
N LEU A 16 -10.72 -7.89 7.52
CA LEU A 16 -9.62 -7.93 8.48
C LEU A 16 -8.87 -9.26 8.43
N GLY A 17 -9.56 -10.38 8.22
CA GLY A 17 -8.95 -11.70 8.02
C GLY A 17 -8.02 -11.72 6.80
N ILE A 18 -8.46 -11.14 5.68
CA ILE A 18 -7.65 -11.02 4.46
C ILE A 18 -6.41 -10.16 4.71
N ILE A 19 -6.58 -8.96 5.29
CA ILE A 19 -5.47 -8.05 5.58
C ILE A 19 -4.48 -8.72 6.55
N GLN A 20 -4.98 -9.39 7.59
CA GLN A 20 -4.12 -10.06 8.57
C GLN A 20 -3.34 -11.23 7.97
N SER A 21 -3.95 -11.98 7.04
CA SER A 21 -3.26 -13.00 6.26
C SER A 21 -2.11 -12.39 5.46
N LEU A 22 -2.36 -11.30 4.72
CA LEU A 22 -1.33 -10.59 3.95
C LEU A 22 -0.20 -10.05 4.84
N ILE A 23 -0.52 -9.45 5.98
CA ILE A 23 0.48 -8.96 6.94
C ILE A 23 1.35 -10.11 7.46
N SER A 24 0.74 -11.25 7.76
CA SER A 24 1.45 -12.44 8.24
C SER A 24 2.38 -12.99 7.15
N THR A 25 1.93 -13.04 5.90
CA THR A 25 2.76 -13.43 4.75
C THR A 25 3.92 -12.44 4.53
N CYS A 26 3.68 -11.12 4.66
CA CYS A 26 4.75 -10.12 4.57
C CYS A 26 5.83 -10.36 5.61
N LYS A 27 5.45 -10.62 6.87
CA LYS A 27 6.38 -10.93 7.95
C LYS A 27 7.20 -12.20 7.66
N LEU A 28 6.57 -13.25 7.12
CA LEU A 28 7.25 -14.49 6.75
C LEU A 28 8.32 -14.30 5.67
N HIS A 29 8.16 -13.28 4.82
CA HIS A 29 9.08 -12.97 3.73
C HIS A 29 10.02 -11.79 4.03
N ASP A 30 10.13 -11.33 5.28
CA ASP A 30 10.91 -10.16 5.68
C ASP A 30 10.56 -8.88 4.88
N ILE A 31 9.26 -8.70 4.63
CA ILE A 31 8.72 -7.53 3.94
C ILE A 31 8.08 -6.61 4.96
N ASN A 32 8.41 -5.31 4.90
CA ASN A 32 7.72 -4.29 5.68
C ASN A 32 6.25 -4.18 5.22
N PRO A 33 5.25 -4.55 6.04
CA PRO A 33 3.85 -4.62 5.61
C PRO A 33 3.28 -3.25 5.21
N TYR A 34 3.73 -2.17 5.86
CA TYR A 34 3.30 -0.81 5.53
C TYR A 34 3.77 -0.42 4.12
N THR A 35 5.03 -0.70 3.78
CA THR A 35 5.58 -0.39 2.46
C THR A 35 4.88 -1.19 1.37
N TYR A 36 4.64 -2.48 1.61
CA TYR A 36 3.90 -3.35 0.69
C TYR A 36 2.47 -2.86 0.46
N LEU A 37 1.72 -2.59 1.53
CA LEU A 37 0.31 -2.16 1.42
C LEU A 37 0.18 -0.82 0.71
N VAL A 38 1.02 0.16 1.05
CA VAL A 38 1.02 1.48 0.38
C VAL A 38 1.31 1.35 -1.12
N ASP A 39 2.24 0.48 -1.50
CA ASP A 39 2.59 0.27 -2.90
C ASP A 39 1.48 -0.48 -3.66
N VAL A 40 1.02 -1.61 -3.13
CA VAL A 40 -0.01 -2.45 -3.76
C VAL A 40 -1.34 -1.72 -3.89
N LEU A 41 -1.79 -0.99 -2.88
CA LEU A 41 -3.05 -0.22 -2.94
C LEU A 41 -3.01 0.90 -3.98
N GLN A 42 -1.83 1.46 -4.27
CA GLN A 42 -1.66 2.45 -5.34
C GLN A 42 -1.55 1.79 -6.72
N ARG A 43 -0.86 0.64 -6.81
CA ARG A 43 -0.69 -0.10 -8.07
C ARG A 43 -1.96 -0.76 -8.53
N ILE A 44 -2.82 -1.26 -7.63
CA ILE A 44 -4.01 -2.03 -8.01
C ILE A 44 -4.96 -1.24 -8.93
N SER A 45 -4.99 0.09 -8.83
CA SER A 45 -5.78 0.95 -9.72
C SER A 45 -5.20 1.10 -11.13
N GLN A 46 -3.92 0.77 -11.32
CA GLN A 46 -3.18 0.94 -12.59
C GLN A 46 -2.74 -0.40 -13.20
N HIS A 47 -2.74 -1.48 -12.41
CA HIS A 47 -2.23 -2.79 -12.80
C HIS A 47 -3.32 -3.64 -13.48
N PRO A 48 -3.01 -4.36 -14.56
CA PRO A 48 -3.96 -5.29 -15.18
C PRO A 48 -4.43 -6.35 -14.18
N ALA A 49 -5.73 -6.65 -14.18
CA ALA A 49 -6.33 -7.67 -13.31
C ALA A 49 -5.72 -9.08 -13.56
N SER A 50 -5.30 -9.35 -14.80
CA SER A 50 -4.63 -10.60 -15.19
C SER A 50 -3.27 -10.81 -14.50
N GLU A 51 -2.66 -9.76 -13.96
CA GLU A 51 -1.32 -9.79 -13.39
C GLU A 51 -1.31 -9.49 -11.87
N VAL A 52 -2.47 -9.54 -11.21
CA VAL A 52 -2.59 -9.33 -9.75
C VAL A 52 -1.71 -10.29 -8.94
N VAL A 53 -1.37 -11.45 -9.49
CA VAL A 53 -0.44 -12.39 -8.88
C VAL A 53 0.91 -11.75 -8.56
N ASP A 54 1.37 -10.80 -9.39
CA ASP A 54 2.64 -10.09 -9.20
C ASP A 54 2.63 -9.16 -7.99
N LEU A 55 1.44 -8.79 -7.52
CA LEU A 55 1.24 -7.99 -6.31
C LEU A 55 1.24 -8.84 -5.04
N THR A 56 1.28 -10.17 -5.11
CA THR A 56 1.43 -11.03 -3.91
C THR A 56 2.76 -10.74 -3.20
N PRO A 57 2.87 -10.85 -1.86
CA PRO A 57 4.07 -10.41 -1.14
C PRO A 57 5.38 -11.00 -1.68
N ARG A 58 5.37 -12.28 -2.03
CA ARG A 58 6.54 -12.98 -2.58
C ARG A 58 7.00 -12.41 -3.92
N LEU A 59 6.10 -12.18 -4.87
CA LEU A 59 6.44 -11.65 -6.20
C LEU A 59 6.63 -10.13 -6.18
N TRP A 60 5.91 -9.44 -5.31
CA TRP A 60 6.11 -8.02 -5.09
C TRP A 60 7.54 -7.74 -4.62
N LYS A 61 8.08 -8.58 -3.74
CA LYS A 61 9.46 -8.46 -3.25
C LYS A 61 10.48 -8.50 -4.38
N THR A 62 10.26 -9.32 -5.42
CA THR A 62 11.21 -9.44 -6.52
C THR A 62 11.00 -8.38 -7.60
N ARG A 63 9.78 -7.86 -7.77
CA ARG A 63 9.44 -6.95 -8.87
C ARG A 63 9.42 -5.47 -8.50
N PHE A 64 9.04 -5.13 -7.28
CA PHE A 64 8.71 -3.76 -6.91
C PHE A 64 9.43 -3.25 -5.65
N ALA A 65 9.95 -4.13 -4.79
CA ALA A 65 10.54 -3.73 -3.50
C ALA A 65 11.75 -2.77 -3.60
N GLU A 66 12.48 -2.81 -4.72
CA GLU A 66 13.61 -1.89 -4.96
C GLU A 66 13.13 -0.44 -5.15
N ASN A 67 11.96 -0.25 -5.78
CA ASN A 67 11.38 1.06 -6.03
C ASN A 67 9.86 1.07 -5.79
N PRO A 68 9.42 0.99 -4.53
CA PRO A 68 8.00 0.95 -4.19
C PRO A 68 7.37 2.34 -4.38
N LEU A 69 6.10 2.37 -4.79
CA LEU A 69 5.32 3.61 -4.68
C LEU A 69 5.15 3.95 -3.20
N ARG A 70 5.36 5.22 -2.87
CA ARG A 70 5.28 5.73 -1.51
C ARG A 70 4.07 6.63 -1.36
N ALA A 71 3.61 6.83 -0.14
CA ALA A 71 2.58 7.82 0.12
C ALA A 71 3.15 9.24 -0.07
N LEU A 72 2.34 10.20 -0.50
CA LEU A 72 2.74 11.60 -0.68
C LEU A 72 3.35 12.23 0.58
N ILE A 73 2.92 11.77 1.76
CA ILE A 73 3.41 12.24 3.05
C ILE A 73 4.80 11.69 3.40
N ASP A 74 5.24 10.58 2.78
CA ASP A 74 6.57 10.01 3.00
C ASP A 74 7.65 11.02 2.55
N PRO A 75 8.64 11.38 3.39
CA PRO A 75 9.71 12.30 3.02
C PRO A 75 10.52 11.87 1.79
N ARG A 76 10.55 10.58 1.48
CA ARG A 76 11.25 9.99 0.34
C ARG A 76 10.36 9.93 -0.92
N HIS A 77 9.17 10.50 -0.89
CA HIS A 77 8.27 10.52 -2.04
C HIS A 77 8.85 11.41 -3.16
N PRO A 78 9.03 10.90 -4.38
CA PRO A 78 9.69 11.63 -5.47
C PRO A 78 8.97 12.94 -5.83
N GLY A 79 7.64 12.96 -5.81
CA GLY A 79 6.84 14.17 -6.07
C GLY A 79 6.82 15.22 -4.95
N ARG A 80 7.49 14.98 -3.81
CA ARG A 80 7.61 15.98 -2.73
C ARG A 80 8.80 16.92 -2.94
N GLN A 81 9.85 16.46 -3.62
CA GLN A 81 11.08 17.23 -3.87
C GLN A 81 10.94 18.25 -5.02
N SER A 82 9.84 18.24 -5.77
CA SER A 82 9.60 19.14 -6.90
C SER A 82 8.98 20.51 -6.53
N LYS A 83 8.87 20.84 -5.23
CA LYS A 83 8.55 22.20 -4.76
C LYS A 83 9.71 22.80 -3.98
N GLN A 84 10.75 23.20 -4.69
CA GLN A 84 11.58 24.32 -4.28
C GLN A 84 11.28 25.48 -5.24
N PRO A 85 10.42 26.45 -4.87
CA PRO A 85 10.45 27.73 -5.55
C PRO A 85 11.78 28.40 -5.22
N GLU A 86 12.47 28.77 -6.29
CA GLU A 86 13.47 29.82 -6.42
C GLU A 86 13.72 30.67 -5.18
N ALA A 87 15.00 30.88 -4.92
CA ALA A 87 15.49 31.95 -4.08
C ALA A 87 14.69 33.23 -4.31
N VAL A 88 14.06 33.75 -3.25
CA VAL A 88 13.71 35.17 -3.17
C VAL A 88 15.02 35.93 -2.95
N HIS A 89 15.89 35.92 -3.97
CA HIS A 89 16.81 37.00 -4.25
C HIS A 89 15.99 38.02 -5.03
N ALA A 90 15.31 38.91 -4.31
CA ALA A 90 14.77 40.13 -4.88
C ALA A 90 14.86 41.24 -3.83
N HIS A 91 15.90 42.06 -4.04
CA HIS A 91 16.10 43.45 -3.60
C HIS A 91 16.17 43.75 -2.10
#